data_AF-A0A2E1N110-F1
#
_entry.id   AF-A0A2E1N110-F1
#
_cell.length_a   1.000
_cell.length_b   1.000
_cell.length_c   1.000
_cell.angle_alpha   90.00
_cell.angle_beta   90.00
_cell.angle_gamma   90.00
#
_symmetry.space_group_name_H-M   'P 1'
#
loop_
_entity.id
_entity.type
_entity.pdbx_description
1 polymer ?
#
loop_
_entity_poly.entity_id
_entity_poly.type
_entity_poly.pdbx_seq_one_letter_code
_entity_poly.pdbx_strand_id
1 'polypeptide(L)'
;MLMIQRIQTLFLLLSSIFYLSYWLFGLEWYLEGFNVIINLPFLSDRKISIILNSLIFITTYIPLITSILCFISILYFKNRKRQLFLSKIAFCLSFLMCMNTVWFFYFSLNYLVSLMPSMTMEILLYLAIINPFICSFLIYLSIRFIKRDSELVRSLNRIR
;
A
#
# COMPACT_ATOMS: atom_id res chain seq x y z
N MET A 1 -28.66 -15.36 -2.75
CA MET A 1 -28.75 -13.94 -2.34
C MET A 1 -27.37 -13.32 -2.42
N LEU A 2 -27.19 -12.38 -3.35
CA LEU A 2 -25.94 -11.65 -3.57
C LEU A 2 -25.76 -10.66 -2.41
N MET A 3 -25.18 -11.10 -1.29
CA MET A 3 -24.77 -10.20 -0.19
C MET A 3 -23.53 -9.42 -0.62
N ILE A 4 -23.74 -8.38 -1.43
CA ILE A 4 -22.66 -7.57 -2.00
C ILE A 4 -22.16 -6.45 -1.07
N GLN A 5 -22.78 -6.24 0.09
CA GLN A 5 -22.34 -5.20 1.03
C GLN A 5 -21.96 -5.82 2.36
N ARG A 6 -20.68 -6.20 2.46
CA ARG A 6 -20.04 -6.34 3.75
C ARG A 6 -18.97 -5.28 3.84
N ILE A 7 -18.91 -4.57 4.97
CA ILE A 7 -18.05 -3.39 5.12
C ILE A 7 -16.56 -3.68 4.80
N GLN A 8 -16.10 -4.93 4.91
CA GLN A 8 -14.75 -5.31 4.47
C GLN A 8 -14.47 -5.11 2.97
N THR A 9 -15.47 -5.29 2.08
CA THR A 9 -15.25 -5.12 0.64
C THR A 9 -15.07 -3.65 0.29
N LEU A 10 -15.75 -2.75 1.00
CA LEU A 10 -15.55 -1.30 0.88
C LEU A 10 -14.14 -0.90 1.30
N PHE A 11 -13.64 -1.41 2.43
CA PHE A 11 -12.27 -1.12 2.87
C PHE A 11 -11.23 -1.63 1.87
N LEU A 12 -11.37 -2.86 1.39
CA LEU A 12 -10.45 -3.43 0.39
C LEU A 12 -10.51 -2.70 -0.95
N LEU A 13 -11.71 -2.28 -1.38
CA LEU A 13 -11.88 -1.52 -2.63
C LEU A 13 -11.21 -0.15 -2.52
N LEU A 14 -11.42 0.56 -1.41
CA LEU A 14 -10.82 1.86 -1.18
C LEU A 14 -9.29 1.76 -1.12
N SER A 15 -8.74 0.77 -0.41
CA SER A 15 -7.30 0.50 -0.40
C SER A 15 -6.74 0.17 -1.78
N SER A 16 -7.49 -0.57 -2.60
CA SER A 16 -7.09 -0.88 -3.98
C SER A 16 -7.01 0.38 -4.84
N ILE A 17 -8.03 1.24 -4.79
CA ILE A 17 -8.07 2.50 -5.56
C ILE A 17 -6.96 3.45 -5.08
N PHE A 18 -6.75 3.58 -3.78
CA PHE A 18 -5.70 4.44 -3.21
C PHE A 18 -4.29 3.96 -3.55
N TYR A 19 -4.02 2.65 -3.52
CA TYR A 19 -2.72 2.14 -3.96
C TYR A 19 -2.53 2.23 -5.48
N LEU A 20 -3.60 2.06 -6.27
CA LEU A 20 -3.53 2.20 -7.72
C LEU A 20 -3.24 3.64 -8.14
N SER A 21 -3.96 4.60 -7.57
CA SER A 21 -3.74 6.04 -7.82
C SER A 21 -2.37 6.49 -7.34
N TYR A 22 -1.94 6.06 -6.15
CA TYR A 22 -0.58 6.30 -5.66
C TYR A 22 0.50 5.79 -6.62
N TRP A 23 0.32 4.60 -7.19
CA TRP A 23 1.28 4.08 -8.17
C TRP A 23 1.22 4.84 -9.49
N LEU A 24 0.02 5.07 -10.05
CA LEU A 24 -0.15 5.72 -11.35
C LEU A 24 0.39 7.15 -11.37
N PHE A 25 0.11 7.94 -10.33
CA PHE A 25 0.50 9.35 -10.28
C PHE A 25 1.84 9.58 -9.56
N GLY A 26 2.23 8.69 -8.65
CA GLY A 26 3.44 8.84 -7.83
C GLY A 26 4.70 8.24 -8.44
N LEU A 27 4.60 7.39 -9.49
CA LEU A 27 5.74 6.67 -10.05
C LEU A 27 6.88 7.59 -10.50
N GLU A 28 6.56 8.63 -11.27
CA GLU A 28 7.55 9.57 -11.82
C GLU A 28 8.29 10.30 -10.69
N TRP A 29 7.56 10.83 -9.72
CA TRP A 29 8.11 11.52 -8.55
C TRP A 29 8.91 10.58 -7.64
N TYR A 30 8.52 9.31 -7.55
CA TYR A 30 9.26 8.30 -6.80
C TYR A 30 10.64 8.06 -7.43
N LEU A 31 10.73 8.01 -8.76
CA LEU A 31 12.00 7.86 -9.48
C LEU A 31 12.90 9.10 -9.31
N GLU A 32 12.32 10.31 -9.42
CA GLU A 32 13.06 11.57 -9.20
C GLU A 32 13.63 11.66 -7.77
N GLY A 33 12.81 11.37 -6.76
CA GLY A 33 13.28 11.39 -5.37
C GLY A 33 14.35 10.33 -5.11
N PHE A 34 14.31 9.19 -5.82
CA PHE A 34 15.32 8.16 -5.67
C PHE A 34 16.66 8.52 -6.30
N ASN A 35 16.68 9.24 -7.43
CA ASN A 35 17.92 9.72 -8.03
C ASN A 35 18.75 10.56 -7.03
N VAL A 36 18.10 11.34 -6.17
CA VAL A 36 18.78 12.06 -5.08
C VAL A 36 19.37 11.11 -4.06
N ILE A 37 18.62 10.08 -3.66
CA ILE A 37 19.05 9.10 -2.64
C ILE A 37 20.28 8.31 -3.10
N ILE A 38 20.33 7.85 -4.36
CA ILE A 38 21.50 7.12 -4.90
C ILE A 38 22.76 8.00 -4.85
N ASN A 39 22.61 9.29 -5.10
CA ASN A 39 23.72 10.23 -5.19
C ASN A 39 24.19 10.75 -3.82
N LEU A 40 23.63 10.26 -2.71
CA LEU A 40 24.07 10.63 -1.37
C LEU A 40 25.53 10.16 -1.11
N PRO A 41 26.40 10.99 -0.51
CA PRO A 41 27.82 10.70 -0.36
C PRO A 41 28.14 9.41 0.41
N PHE A 42 27.25 8.98 1.30
CA PHE A 42 27.43 7.76 2.11
C PHE A 42 26.88 6.49 1.43
N LEU A 43 26.19 6.63 0.30
CA LEU A 43 25.65 5.52 -0.50
C LEU A 43 26.37 5.37 -1.86
N SER A 44 27.38 6.19 -2.12
CA SER A 44 28.09 6.28 -3.40
C SER A 44 29.07 5.13 -3.69
N ASP A 45 29.20 4.15 -2.79
CA ASP A 45 29.97 2.94 -3.06
C ASP A 45 29.27 2.11 -4.16
N ARG A 46 30.03 1.71 -5.19
CA ARG A 46 29.50 1.03 -6.39
C ARG A 46 28.74 -0.26 -6.07
N LYS A 47 29.11 -0.98 -5.00
CA LYS A 47 28.37 -2.19 -4.60
C LYS A 47 27.04 -1.85 -3.94
N ILE A 48 27.03 -0.79 -3.11
CA ILE A 48 25.84 -0.33 -2.39
C ILE A 48 24.82 0.24 -3.38
N SER A 49 25.26 1.02 -4.37
CA SER A 49 24.38 1.59 -5.39
C SER A 49 23.65 0.53 -6.24
N ILE A 50 24.32 -0.58 -6.60
CA ILE A 50 23.69 -1.69 -7.34
C ILE A 50 22.59 -2.37 -6.51
N ILE A 51 22.85 -2.61 -5.22
CA ILE A 51 21.87 -3.22 -4.30
C ILE A 51 20.67 -2.29 -4.12
N LEU A 52 20.92 -0.99 -3.91
CA LEU A 52 19.87 0.02 -3.78
C LEU A 52 19.01 0.14 -5.04
N ASN A 53 19.61 0.11 -6.24
CA ASN A 53 18.85 0.12 -7.50
C ASN A 53 17.94 -1.11 -7.65
N SER A 54 18.39 -2.27 -7.14
CA SER A 54 17.58 -3.49 -7.20
C SER A 54 16.42 -3.47 -6.20
N LEU A 55 16.68 -3.03 -4.96
CA LEU A 55 15.63 -2.78 -3.96
C LEU A 55 14.65 -1.71 -4.46
N ILE A 56 15.23 -0.72 -5.15
CA ILE A 56 14.65 0.24 -6.09
C ILE A 56 13.41 -0.26 -6.78
N PHE A 57 13.73 -0.96 -7.84
CA PHE A 57 12.83 -1.60 -8.76
C PHE A 57 11.75 -2.41 -8.04
N ILE A 58 12.11 -3.17 -7.00
CA ILE A 58 11.14 -3.99 -6.24
C ILE A 58 10.12 -3.10 -5.53
N THR A 59 10.57 -2.08 -4.79
CA THR A 59 9.69 -1.22 -3.98
C THR A 59 8.70 -0.42 -4.84
N THR A 60 9.10 -0.04 -6.06
CA THR A 60 8.26 0.66 -7.02
C THR A 60 6.98 -0.10 -7.37
N TYR A 61 7.02 -1.44 -7.42
CA TYR A 61 5.85 -2.25 -7.79
C TYR A 61 5.02 -2.74 -6.60
N ILE A 62 5.48 -2.55 -5.36
CA ILE A 62 4.74 -2.97 -4.16
C ILE A 62 3.34 -2.33 -4.08
N PRO A 63 3.14 -1.02 -4.35
CA PRO A 63 1.81 -0.41 -4.38
C PRO A 63 0.87 -1.10 -5.37
N LEU A 64 1.34 -1.36 -6.59
CA LEU A 64 0.56 -2.02 -7.64
C LEU A 64 0.16 -3.44 -7.23
N ILE A 65 1.12 -4.24 -6.72
CA ILE A 65 0.87 -5.59 -6.23
C ILE A 65 -0.13 -5.57 -5.07
N THR A 66 0.00 -4.62 -4.14
CA THR A 66 -0.91 -4.47 -3.00
C THR A 66 -2.33 -4.11 -3.45
N SER A 67 -2.46 -3.24 -4.46
CA SER A 67 -3.75 -2.89 -5.06
C SER A 67 -4.42 -4.12 -5.68
N ILE A 68 -3.68 -4.89 -6.48
CA ILE A 68 -4.17 -6.12 -7.12
C ILE A 68 -4.58 -7.14 -6.06
N LEU A 69 -3.80 -7.34 -5.00
CA LEU A 69 -4.13 -8.26 -3.92
C LEU A 69 -5.41 -7.84 -3.18
N CYS A 70 -5.59 -6.55 -2.91
CA CYS A 70 -6.81 -6.03 -2.31
C CYS A 70 -8.02 -6.29 -3.20
N PHE A 71 -7.90 -6.03 -4.51
CA PHE A 71 -8.96 -6.29 -5.48
C PHE A 71 -9.30 -7.78 -5.60
N ILE A 72 -8.29 -8.65 -5.74
CA ILE A 72 -8.48 -10.10 -5.80
C ILE A 72 -9.12 -10.62 -4.51
N SER A 73 -8.75 -10.07 -3.34
CA SER A 73 -9.35 -10.46 -2.06
C SER A 73 -10.88 -10.23 -2.05
N ILE A 74 -11.38 -9.18 -2.72
CA ILE A 74 -12.83 -8.93 -2.85
C ILE A 74 -13.52 -10.07 -3.60
N LEU A 75 -12.91 -10.60 -4.66
CA LEU A 75 -13.48 -11.71 -5.45
C LEU A 75 -13.61 -13.00 -4.62
N TYR A 76 -12.78 -13.17 -3.59
CA TYR A 76 -12.84 -14.32 -2.67
C TYR A 76 -13.88 -14.16 -1.54
N PHE A 77 -14.87 -13.26 -1.65
CA PHE A 77 -15.91 -13.04 -0.64
C PHE A 77 -16.65 -14.31 -0.17
N LYS A 78 -16.75 -15.33 -1.03
CA LYS A 78 -17.35 -16.63 -0.67
C LYS A 78 -16.42 -17.48 0.20
N ASN A 79 -15.11 -17.39 -0.01
CA ASN A 79 -14.09 -18.19 0.69
C ASN A 79 -13.31 -17.33 1.69
N ARG A 80 -13.88 -17.17 2.88
CA ARG A 80 -13.36 -16.28 3.95
C ARG A 80 -11.93 -16.62 4.37
N LYS A 81 -11.54 -17.90 4.34
CA LYS A 81 -10.16 -18.31 4.67
C LYS A 81 -9.16 -17.73 3.67
N ARG A 82 -9.45 -17.83 2.36
CA ARG A 82 -8.62 -17.26 1.28
C ARG A 82 -8.64 -15.74 1.30
N GLN A 83 -9.82 -15.14 1.48
CA GLN A 83 -9.96 -13.68 1.62
C GLN A 83 -9.09 -13.14 2.77
N LEU A 84 -9.16 -13.77 3.95
CA LEU A 84 -8.35 -13.40 5.11
C LEU A 84 -6.84 -13.55 4.85
N PHE A 85 -6.43 -14.63 4.18
CA PHE A 85 -5.03 -14.87 3.85
C PHE A 85 -4.47 -13.80 2.90
N LEU A 86 -5.20 -13.50 1.81
CA LEU A 86 -4.81 -12.46 0.86
C LEU A 86 -4.78 -11.07 1.50
N SER A 87 -5.79 -10.72 2.32
CA SER A 87 -5.80 -9.45 3.04
C SER A 87 -4.63 -9.31 4.02
N LYS A 88 -4.18 -10.40 4.66
CA LYS A 88 -2.98 -10.37 5.51
C LYS A 88 -1.69 -10.14 4.71
N ILE A 89 -1.57 -10.73 3.52
CA ILE A 89 -0.43 -10.48 2.62
C ILE A 89 -0.44 -9.02 2.18
N ALA A 90 -1.59 -8.50 1.75
CA ALA A 90 -1.76 -7.10 1.38
C ALA A 90 -1.42 -6.16 2.56
N PHE A 91 -1.79 -6.52 3.79
CA PHE A 91 -1.43 -5.76 4.98
C PHE A 91 0.08 -5.75 5.23
N CYS A 92 0.76 -6.88 5.07
CA CYS A 92 2.22 -6.97 5.22
C CYS A 92 2.94 -6.07 4.21
N LEU A 93 2.54 -6.13 2.93
CA LEU A 93 3.07 -5.26 1.89
C LEU A 93 2.78 -3.77 2.14
N SER A 94 1.56 -3.47 2.60
CA SER A 94 1.16 -2.11 2.97
C SER A 94 1.98 -1.57 4.16
N PHE A 95 2.28 -2.42 5.13
CA PHE A 95 3.14 -2.07 6.27
C PHE A 95 4.60 -1.84 5.84
N LEU A 96 5.13 -2.66 4.92
CA LEU A 96 6.43 -2.43 4.30
C LEU A 96 6.48 -1.08 3.57
N MET A 97 5.39 -0.70 2.88
CA MET A 97 5.29 0.62 2.25
C MET A 97 5.31 1.75 3.28
N CYS A 98 4.69 1.60 4.45
CA CYS A 98 4.77 2.64 5.50
C CYS A 98 6.22 2.91 5.89
N MET A 99 7.03 1.86 6.08
CA MET A 99 8.45 1.97 6.42
C MET A 99 9.26 2.60 5.27
N ASN A 100 9.01 2.15 4.04
CA ASN A 100 9.65 2.69 2.84
C ASN A 100 9.35 4.18 2.67
N THR A 101 8.10 4.61 2.88
CA THR A 101 7.68 6.01 2.77
C THR A 101 8.39 6.90 3.79
N VAL A 102 8.49 6.49 5.06
CA VAL A 102 9.24 7.26 6.07
C VAL A 102 10.70 7.44 5.65
N TRP A 103 11.34 6.35 5.23
CA TRP A 103 12.74 6.38 4.81
C TRP A 103 12.95 7.21 3.54
N PHE A 104 12.11 7.04 2.53
CA PHE A 104 12.19 7.75 1.25
C PHE A 104 12.06 9.26 1.44
N PHE A 105 10.97 9.71 2.06
CA PHE A 105 10.71 11.14 2.24
C PHE A 105 11.68 11.81 3.21
N TYR A 106 12.26 11.07 4.17
CA TYR A 106 13.32 11.62 5.01
C TYR A 106 14.49 12.18 4.19
N PHE A 107 14.84 11.53 3.08
CA PHE A 107 15.94 11.96 2.22
C PHE A 107 15.51 12.80 1.01
N SER A 108 14.32 12.57 0.45
CA SER A 108 13.92 13.16 -0.83
C SER A 108 12.93 14.32 -0.73
N LEU A 109 12.28 14.55 0.42
CA LEU A 109 11.15 15.48 0.53
C LEU A 109 11.49 16.92 0.13
N ASN A 110 12.58 17.47 0.66
CA ASN A 110 12.96 18.87 0.36
C ASN A 110 13.23 19.07 -1.13
N TYR A 111 13.87 18.09 -1.77
CA TYR A 111 14.11 18.11 -3.21
C TYR A 111 12.80 18.01 -4.00
N LEU A 112 11.94 17.05 -3.66
CA LEU A 112 10.67 16.87 -4.35
C LEU A 112 9.77 18.09 -4.23
N VAL A 113 9.69 18.72 -3.06
CA VAL A 113 8.95 19.98 -2.85
C VAL A 113 9.50 21.08 -3.76
N SER A 114 10.83 21.21 -3.89
CA SER A 114 11.43 22.22 -4.77
C SER A 114 11.16 22.03 -6.26
N LEU A 115 10.80 20.80 -6.66
CA LEU A 115 10.42 20.46 -8.04
C LEU A 115 8.93 20.61 -8.33
N MET A 116 8.08 20.81 -7.31
CA MET A 116 6.64 20.86 -7.52
C MET A 116 6.26 22.10 -8.34
N PRO A 117 5.57 21.94 -9.49
CA PRO A 117 5.27 23.07 -10.38
C PRO A 117 4.12 23.95 -9.87
N SER A 118 3.40 23.52 -8.83
CA SER A 118 2.23 24.20 -8.29
C SER A 118 1.92 23.76 -6.86
N MET A 119 1.23 24.62 -6.13
CA MET A 119 0.73 24.35 -4.77
C MET A 119 -0.13 23.07 -4.71
N THR A 120 -0.91 22.80 -5.76
CA THR A 120 -1.75 21.59 -5.83
C THR A 120 -0.93 20.31 -5.88
N MET A 121 0.20 20.32 -6.61
CA MET A 121 1.10 19.16 -6.68
C MET A 121 1.84 18.94 -5.37
N GLU A 122 2.21 20.03 -4.68
CA GLU A 122 2.79 19.97 -3.34
C GLU A 122 1.82 19.35 -2.32
N ILE A 123 0.55 19.74 -2.35
CA ILE A 123 -0.50 19.11 -1.52
C ILE A 123 -0.65 17.62 -1.84
N LEU A 124 -0.65 17.25 -3.13
CA LEU A 124 -0.72 15.85 -3.55
C LEU A 124 0.50 15.04 -3.08
N LEU A 125 1.70 15.65 -3.08
CA LEU A 125 2.91 15.05 -2.53
C LEU A 125 2.74 14.74 -1.03
N TYR A 126 2.23 15.69 -0.24
CA TYR A 126 1.96 15.45 1.18
C TYR A 126 0.88 14.39 1.40
N LEU A 127 -0.17 14.34 0.56
CA LEU A 127 -1.17 13.27 0.60
C LEU A 127 -0.56 11.91 0.27
N ALA A 128 0.42 11.85 -0.64
CA ALA A 128 1.14 10.62 -0.97
C ALA A 128 1.89 10.06 0.24
N ILE A 129 2.46 10.91 1.11
CA ILE A 129 3.12 10.49 2.36
C ILE A 129 2.13 9.76 3.29
N ILE A 130 0.91 10.28 3.41
CA ILE A 130 -0.10 9.76 4.35
C ILE A 130 -0.79 8.52 3.79
N ASN A 131 -0.86 8.38 2.46
CA ASN A 131 -1.58 7.31 1.76
C ASN A 131 -1.29 5.87 2.26
N PRO A 132 -0.03 5.39 2.37
CA PRO A 132 0.25 4.03 2.82
C PRO A 132 -0.26 3.76 4.25
N PHE A 133 -0.28 4.77 5.12
CA PHE A 133 -0.81 4.64 6.49
C PHE A 133 -2.33 4.48 6.50
N ILE A 134 -3.03 5.31 5.71
CA ILE A 134 -4.49 5.19 5.52
C ILE A 134 -4.83 3.82 4.97
N CYS A 135 -4.13 3.38 3.91
CA CYS A 135 -4.35 2.07 3.32
C CYS A 135 -4.09 0.93 4.30
N SER A 136 -3.01 0.99 5.08
CA SER A 136 -2.69 -0.04 6.08
C SER A 136 -3.80 -0.16 7.12
N PHE A 137 -4.32 0.98 7.58
CA PHE A 137 -5.45 1.03 8.51
C PHE A 137 -6.73 0.43 7.91
N LEU A 138 -7.07 0.78 6.66
CA LEU A 138 -8.23 0.23 5.96
C LEU A 138 -8.13 -1.30 5.77
N ILE A 139 -6.96 -1.79 5.34
CA ILE A 139 -6.73 -3.23 5.19
C ILE A 139 -6.82 -3.93 6.56
N TYR A 140 -6.26 -3.34 7.61
CA TYR A 140 -6.40 -3.87 8.98
C TYR A 140 -7.87 -3.98 9.42
N LEU A 141 -8.68 -2.93 9.18
CA LEU A 141 -10.12 -2.98 9.43
C LEU A 141 -10.77 -4.12 8.65
N SER A 142 -10.47 -4.26 7.36
CA SER A 142 -11.00 -5.35 6.54
C SER A 142 -10.72 -6.73 7.16
N ILE A 143 -9.50 -6.97 7.65
CA ILE A 143 -9.09 -8.21 8.31
C ILE A 143 -9.93 -8.43 9.58
N ARG A 144 -10.12 -7.39 10.40
CA ARG A 144 -10.92 -7.46 11.63
C ARG A 144 -12.37 -7.84 11.33
N PHE A 145 -12.98 -7.24 10.32
CA PHE A 145 -14.35 -7.53 9.91
C PHE A 145 -14.50 -8.94 9.30
N ILE A 146 -13.54 -9.39 8.49
CA ILE A 146 -13.54 -10.77 7.95
C ILE A 146 -13.48 -11.81 9.08
N LYS A 147 -12.64 -11.58 10.10
CA LYS A 147 -12.54 -12.47 11.27
C LYS A 147 -13.86 -12.52 12.04
N ARG A 148 -14.42 -11.37 12.40
CA ARG A 148 -15.70 -11.26 13.10
C ARG A 148 -16.82 -11.99 12.35
N ASP A 149 -16.91 -11.77 11.04
CA ASP A 149 -17.86 -12.46 10.19
C ASP A 149 -17.69 -13.98 10.28
N SER A 150 -16.45 -14.46 10.18
CA SER A 150 -16.14 -15.90 10.23
C SER A 150 -16.52 -16.54 11.57
N GLU A 151 -16.36 -15.82 12.68
CA GLU A 151 -16.76 -16.26 14.02
C GLU A 151 -18.28 -16.34 14.17
N LEU A 152 -19.01 -15.34 13.67
CA LEU A 152 -20.48 -15.32 13.68
C LEU A 152 -21.10 -16.52 12.95
N VAL A 153 -20.52 -16.93 11.81
CA VAL A 153 -21.00 -18.13 11.11
C VAL A 153 -20.65 -19.40 11.86
N ARG A 154 -19.47 -19.45 12.48
CA ARG A 154 -19.05 -20.61 13.27
C ARG A 154 -19.92 -20.79 14.52
N SER A 155 -20.34 -19.70 15.18
CA SER A 155 -21.22 -19.77 16.34
C SER A 155 -22.62 -20.25 15.96
N LEU A 156 -23.19 -19.78 14.85
CA LEU A 156 -24.49 -20.25 14.35
C LEU A 156 -24.48 -21.74 14.03
N ASN A 157 -23.39 -22.25 13.43
CA ASN A 157 -23.24 -23.68 13.13
C ASN A 157 -23.05 -24.58 14.37
N ARG A 158 -22.79 -24.02 15.56
CA ARG A 158 -22.68 -24.80 16.82
C ARG A 158 -24.01 -24.99 17.54
N ILE A 159 -24.99 -24.12 17.25
CA ILE A 159 -26.33 -24.15 17.85
C ILE A 159 -27.25 -25.11 17.08
N ARG A 160 -26.90 -25.37 15.81
CA ARG A 160 -27.62 -26.26 14.90
C ARG A 160 -27.02 -27.66 14.93
#